data_AF-A0A534UEG7-F1
#
_entry.id   AF-A0A534UEG7-F1
#
_cell.length_a   1.000
_cell.length_b   1.000
_cell.length_c   1.000
_cell.angle_alpha   90.00
_cell.angle_beta   90.00
_cell.angle_gamma   90.00
#
_symmetry.space_group_name_H-M   'P 1'
#
loop_
_entity.id
_entity.type
_entity.pdbx_description
1 polymer ?
#
loop_
_entity_poly.entity_id
_entity_poly.type
_entity_poly.pdbx_seq_one_letter_code
_entity_poly.pdbx_strand_id
1 'polypeptide(L)'
;MNRSAAWTAAVLAAASGACASAQAQREREEYLQSRLDSFRFSKPLDEVWPQVQRLLADKNYPMVGKDGEAVGDEHGTLYSLFSPAKETSRETDGSRWLETGWRKDQTRYRVEGTPDGPGCRVVFTLLHEDTTEHGHDARERKRGLEMELELARRIDPEAAAGIEAGLPAMKRG
;
A
#
# COMPACT_ATOMS: atom_id res chain seq x y z
N MET A 1 -20.96 48.14 31.80
CA MET A 1 -21.61 46.83 31.58
C MET A 1 -20.82 46.11 30.51
N ASN A 2 -19.88 45.25 30.93
CA ASN A 2 -18.84 44.68 30.08
C ASN A 2 -19.29 43.33 29.51
N ARG A 3 -19.55 43.28 28.19
CA ARG A 3 -19.86 42.05 27.43
C ARG A 3 -18.64 41.66 26.58
N SER A 4 -17.54 41.25 27.21
CA SER A 4 -16.30 40.92 26.45
C SER A 4 -15.51 39.72 26.98
N ALA A 5 -16.03 38.95 27.94
CA ALA A 5 -15.24 37.94 28.64
C ALA A 5 -15.52 36.46 28.28
N ALA A 6 -16.37 36.17 27.29
CA ALA A 6 -16.87 34.80 27.10
C ALA A 6 -16.34 34.05 25.87
N TRP A 7 -15.43 34.62 25.07
CA TRP A 7 -15.06 34.03 23.76
C TRP A 7 -13.61 33.56 23.63
N THR A 8 -12.82 33.54 24.70
CA THR A 8 -11.37 33.23 24.62
C THR A 8 -10.98 31.82 25.08
N ALA A 9 -11.92 30.96 25.49
CA ALA A 9 -11.59 29.65 26.07
C ALA A 9 -11.66 28.45 25.08
N ALA A 10 -12.07 28.64 23.83
CA ALA A 10 -12.36 27.52 22.92
C ALA A 10 -11.19 27.09 21.99
N VAL A 11 -10.06 27.81 21.97
CA VAL A 11 -8.99 27.55 20.98
C VAL A 11 -7.85 26.66 21.52
N LEU A 12 -7.66 26.55 22.84
CA LEU A 12 -6.54 25.76 23.40
C LEU A 12 -6.77 24.24 23.48
N ALA A 13 -8.01 23.75 23.37
CA ALA A 13 -8.30 22.32 23.46
C ALA A 13 -8.04 21.53 22.16
N ALA A 14 -7.86 22.21 21.02
CA ALA A 14 -7.63 21.55 19.73
C ALA A 14 -6.15 21.20 19.45
N ALA A 15 -5.20 21.83 20.17
CA ALA A 15 -3.77 21.63 19.92
C ALA A 15 -3.19 20.36 20.58
N SER A 16 -3.82 19.85 21.65
CA SER A 16 -3.34 18.65 22.36
C SER A 16 -3.78 17.33 21.71
N GLY A 17 -4.85 17.31 20.91
CA GLY A 17 -5.33 16.11 20.22
C GLY A 17 -4.48 15.68 19.02
N ALA A 18 -3.85 16.63 18.31
CA ALA A 18 -3.12 16.36 17.08
C ALA A 18 -1.79 15.59 17.29
N CYS A 19 -1.12 15.80 18.42
CA CYS A 19 0.13 15.08 18.74
C CYS A 19 -0.13 13.62 19.12
N ALA A 20 -1.21 13.35 19.87
CA ALA A 20 -1.57 12.00 20.28
C ALA A 20 -1.97 11.12 19.08
N SER A 21 -2.70 11.68 18.10
CA SER A 21 -3.05 10.96 16.88
C SER A 21 -1.83 10.67 15.99
N ALA A 22 -0.89 11.61 15.88
CA ALA A 22 0.31 11.42 15.09
C ALA A 22 1.22 10.33 15.69
N GLN A 23 1.35 10.30 17.02
CA GLN A 23 2.11 9.26 17.70
C GLN A 23 1.47 7.87 17.55
N ALA A 24 0.16 7.76 17.74
CA ALA A 24 -0.55 6.49 17.56
C ALA A 24 -0.43 5.93 16.13
N GLN A 25 -0.41 6.80 15.11
CA GLN A 25 -0.18 6.39 13.73
C GLN A 25 1.26 5.88 13.50
N ARG A 26 2.27 6.54 14.09
CA ARG A 26 3.66 6.08 14.01
C ARG A 26 3.86 4.72 14.67
N GLU A 27 3.34 4.55 15.89
CA GLU A 27 3.41 3.27 16.61
C GLU A 27 2.73 2.14 15.81
N ARG A 28 1.61 2.46 15.14
CA ARG A 28 0.93 1.53 14.24
C ARG A 28 1.77 1.19 13.01
N GLU A 29 2.34 2.18 12.33
CA GLU A 29 3.19 1.95 11.15
C GLU A 29 4.44 1.14 11.51
N GLU A 30 5.12 1.47 12.62
CA GLU A 30 6.30 0.74 13.11
C GLU A 30 5.95 -0.71 13.47
N TYR A 31 4.83 -0.92 14.16
CA TYR A 31 4.33 -2.25 14.49
C TYR A 31 4.07 -3.08 13.22
N LEU A 32 3.31 -2.51 12.27
CA LEU A 32 2.99 -3.17 11.01
C LEU A 32 4.24 -3.48 10.21
N GLN A 33 5.18 -2.55 10.13
CA GLN A 33 6.45 -2.75 9.46
C GLN A 33 7.21 -3.93 10.06
N SER A 34 7.37 -3.96 11.39
CA SER A 34 8.07 -5.04 12.08
C SER A 34 7.40 -6.40 11.85
N ARG A 35 6.06 -6.47 11.94
CA ARG A 35 5.33 -7.72 11.70
C ARG A 35 5.42 -8.17 10.25
N LEU A 36 5.18 -7.26 9.30
CA LEU A 36 5.19 -7.57 7.87
C LEU A 36 6.61 -7.82 7.32
N ASP A 37 7.66 -7.37 7.99
CA ASP A 37 9.05 -7.70 7.61
C ASP A 37 9.38 -9.18 7.80
N SER A 38 8.86 -9.77 8.88
CA SER A 38 9.01 -11.19 9.18
C SER A 38 7.93 -12.08 8.57
N PHE A 39 6.81 -11.50 8.13
CA PHE A 39 5.70 -12.25 7.56
C PHE A 39 6.07 -12.90 6.22
N ARG A 40 5.67 -14.16 6.05
CA ARG A 40 5.78 -14.94 4.82
C ARG A 40 4.46 -15.64 4.57
N PHE A 41 4.01 -15.61 3.32
CA PHE A 41 2.86 -16.42 2.91
C PHE A 41 3.29 -17.88 2.88
N SER A 42 2.49 -18.77 3.45
CA SER A 42 2.75 -20.22 3.37
C SER A 42 2.52 -20.80 1.98
N LYS A 43 1.82 -20.06 1.10
CA LYS A 43 1.54 -20.46 -0.28
C LYS A 43 2.67 -20.03 -1.22
N PRO A 44 2.94 -20.79 -2.29
CA PRO A 44 3.96 -20.42 -3.27
C PRO A 44 3.56 -19.16 -4.03
N LEU A 45 4.56 -18.45 -4.56
CA LEU A 45 4.35 -17.18 -5.27
C LEU A 45 3.37 -17.31 -6.45
N ASP A 46 3.35 -18.46 -7.13
CA ASP A 46 2.47 -18.72 -8.27
C ASP A 46 0.98 -18.70 -7.90
N GLU A 47 0.63 -19.07 -6.67
CA GLU A 47 -0.74 -19.01 -6.15
C GLU A 47 -1.10 -17.63 -5.59
N VAL A 48 -0.10 -16.93 -5.03
CA VAL A 48 -0.26 -15.62 -4.41
C VAL A 48 -0.34 -14.51 -5.48
N TRP A 49 0.42 -14.61 -6.57
CA TRP A 49 0.54 -13.54 -7.57
C TRP A 49 -0.77 -13.14 -8.25
N PRO A 50 -1.68 -14.07 -8.64
CA PRO A 50 -2.98 -13.67 -9.17
C PRO A 50 -3.83 -12.86 -8.19
N GLN A 51 -3.65 -13.08 -6.87
CA GLN A 51 -4.36 -12.30 -5.84
C GLN A 51 -3.78 -10.90 -5.70
N VAL A 52 -2.47 -10.71 -5.96
CA VAL A 52 -1.83 -9.39 -6.04
C VAL A 52 -2.44 -8.59 -7.18
N GLN A 53 -2.53 -9.16 -8.37
CA GLN A 53 -3.10 -8.50 -9.56
C GLN A 53 -4.57 -8.11 -9.30
N ARG A 54 -5.39 -9.02 -8.77
CA ARG A 54 -6.78 -8.73 -8.41
C ARG A 54 -6.90 -7.64 -7.35
N LEU A 55 -6.05 -7.65 -6.33
CA LEU A 55 -6.05 -6.59 -5.31
C LEU A 55 -5.76 -5.22 -5.94
N LEU A 56 -4.77 -5.11 -6.83
CA LEU A 56 -4.48 -3.85 -7.52
C LEU A 56 -5.63 -3.40 -8.41
N ALA A 57 -6.25 -4.33 -9.14
CA ALA A 57 -7.42 -4.07 -9.97
C ALA A 57 -8.62 -3.57 -9.15
N ASP A 58 -8.93 -4.23 -8.03
CA ASP A 58 -10.01 -3.82 -7.12
C ASP A 58 -9.80 -2.40 -6.56
N LYS A 59 -8.54 -1.99 -6.42
CA LYS A 59 -8.15 -0.64 -5.98
C LYS A 59 -8.09 0.38 -7.13
N ASN A 60 -8.47 -0.03 -8.34
CA ASN A 60 -8.45 0.77 -9.56
C ASN A 60 -7.04 1.30 -9.88
N TYR A 61 -6.00 0.49 -9.66
CA TYR A 61 -4.67 0.78 -10.20
C TYR A 61 -4.60 0.31 -11.65
N PRO A 62 -4.26 1.20 -12.60
CA PRO A 62 -4.14 0.82 -14.01
C PRO A 62 -3.06 -0.25 -14.18
N MET A 63 -3.41 -1.36 -14.83
CA MET A 63 -2.46 -2.41 -15.22
C MET A 63 -2.37 -2.52 -16.74
N VAL A 64 -1.29 -3.10 -17.24
CA VAL A 64 -1.01 -3.19 -18.68
C VAL A 64 -0.59 -4.59 -19.09
N GLY A 65 -0.70 -4.86 -20.40
CA GLY A 65 -0.33 -6.15 -20.98
C GLY A 65 -1.17 -7.28 -20.41
N LYS A 66 -0.51 -8.44 -20.20
CA LYS A 66 -1.18 -9.66 -19.71
C LYS A 66 -1.80 -9.49 -18.32
N ASP A 67 -1.27 -8.59 -17.51
CA ASP A 67 -1.79 -8.34 -16.16
C ASP A 67 -3.12 -7.60 -16.21
N GLY A 68 -3.26 -6.62 -17.11
CA GLY A 68 -4.52 -5.93 -17.35
C GLY A 68 -5.58 -6.89 -17.92
N GLU A 69 -5.21 -7.68 -18.93
CA GLU A 69 -6.11 -8.69 -19.51
C GLU A 69 -6.60 -9.71 -18.47
N ALA A 70 -5.72 -10.17 -17.57
CA ALA A 70 -6.06 -11.15 -16.55
C ALA A 70 -7.11 -10.67 -15.52
N VAL A 71 -7.26 -9.35 -15.35
CA VAL A 71 -8.24 -8.75 -14.43
C VAL A 71 -9.39 -8.04 -15.15
N GLY A 72 -9.44 -8.11 -16.49
CA GLY A 72 -10.46 -7.41 -17.29
C GLY A 72 -10.25 -5.89 -17.36
N ASP A 73 -9.03 -5.41 -17.11
CA ASP A 73 -8.65 -4.02 -17.27
C ASP A 73 -8.19 -3.77 -18.71
N GLU A 74 -9.14 -3.41 -19.58
CA GLU A 74 -8.88 -3.05 -20.98
C GLU A 74 -8.43 -1.59 -21.11
N HIS A 75 -7.41 -1.19 -20.34
CA HIS A 75 -6.68 0.03 -20.68
C HIS A 75 -5.98 -0.19 -22.02
N GLY A 76 -6.41 0.56 -23.04
CA GLY A 76 -5.98 0.36 -24.42
C GLY A 76 -4.46 0.42 -24.61
N THR A 77 -3.95 -0.25 -25.64
CA THR A 77 -2.52 -0.39 -25.97
C THR A 77 -1.76 0.95 -26.11
N LEU A 78 -2.49 2.05 -26.36
CA LEU A 78 -1.93 3.40 -26.36
C LEU A 78 -1.62 3.91 -24.94
N TYR A 79 -2.41 3.55 -23.94
CA TYR A 79 -2.15 3.90 -22.54
C TYR A 79 -0.84 3.24 -22.06
N SER A 80 -0.57 1.98 -22.44
CA SER A 80 0.69 1.30 -22.10
C SER A 80 1.95 1.91 -22.73
N LEU A 81 1.83 2.68 -23.82
CA LEU A 81 2.98 3.34 -24.46
C LEU A 81 3.38 4.65 -23.77
N PHE A 82 2.44 5.30 -23.10
CA PHE A 82 2.66 6.59 -22.43
C PHE A 82 2.54 6.51 -20.90
N SER A 83 2.21 5.34 -20.36
CA SER A 83 2.12 5.07 -18.92
C SER A 83 3.41 4.43 -18.41
N PRO A 84 3.85 4.74 -17.19
CA PRO A 84 4.99 4.07 -16.58
C PRO A 84 4.64 2.65 -16.08
N ALA A 85 3.41 2.19 -16.30
CA ALA A 85 2.99 0.83 -15.99
C ALA A 85 3.84 -0.21 -16.75
N LYS A 86 4.22 -1.28 -16.06
CA LYS A 86 4.97 -2.40 -16.63
C LYS A 86 4.30 -3.70 -16.26
N GLU A 87 4.15 -4.56 -17.26
CA GLU A 87 3.65 -5.91 -17.05
C GLU A 87 4.59 -6.72 -16.14
N THR A 88 4.05 -7.78 -15.55
CA THR A 88 4.78 -8.70 -14.68
C THR A 88 6.01 -9.24 -15.39
N SER A 89 7.17 -8.84 -14.91
CA SER A 89 8.45 -9.45 -15.27
C SER A 89 8.73 -10.62 -14.36
N ARG A 90 9.35 -11.68 -14.90
CA ARG A 90 9.81 -12.86 -14.16
C ARG A 90 11.33 -12.92 -14.21
N GLU A 91 11.94 -13.11 -13.06
CA GLU A 91 13.39 -13.30 -12.93
C GLU A 91 13.76 -14.78 -12.85
N THR A 92 15.04 -15.09 -13.05
CA THR A 92 15.55 -16.47 -13.10
C THR A 92 15.46 -17.20 -11.77
N ASP A 93 15.41 -16.47 -10.66
CA ASP A 93 15.25 -16.99 -9.30
C ASP A 93 13.78 -17.28 -8.94
N GLY A 94 12.84 -17.03 -9.88
CA GLY A 94 11.41 -17.17 -9.66
C GLY A 94 10.74 -15.92 -9.09
N SER A 95 11.50 -14.86 -8.79
CA SER A 95 10.95 -13.57 -8.38
C SER A 95 10.12 -12.94 -9.49
N ARG A 96 9.13 -12.16 -9.09
CA ARG A 96 8.21 -11.45 -9.98
C ARG A 96 8.08 -10.01 -9.54
N TRP A 97 7.96 -9.10 -10.49
CA TRP A 97 7.63 -7.72 -10.17
C TRP A 97 6.76 -7.11 -11.25
N LEU A 98 5.92 -6.15 -10.87
CA LEU A 98 5.12 -5.35 -11.78
C LEU A 98 5.10 -3.89 -11.31
N GLU A 99 4.78 -2.98 -12.22
CA GLU A 99 4.56 -1.56 -11.92
C GLU A 99 3.19 -1.14 -12.46
N THR A 100 2.38 -0.47 -11.64
CA THR A 100 1.09 0.05 -12.08
C THR A 100 1.25 1.40 -12.77
N GLY A 101 0.21 1.82 -13.47
CA GLY A 101 0.09 3.19 -13.97
C GLY A 101 -0.24 4.18 -12.87
N TRP A 102 -0.16 5.47 -13.20
CA TRP A 102 -0.58 6.56 -12.33
C TRP A 102 -2.10 6.55 -12.13
N ARG A 103 -2.53 6.60 -10.87
CA ARG A 103 -3.92 6.93 -10.51
C ARG A 103 -4.14 8.44 -10.56
N LYS A 104 -5.42 8.83 -10.46
CA LYS A 104 -5.85 10.25 -10.43
C LYS A 104 -5.25 11.04 -9.27
N ASP A 105 -4.86 10.36 -8.20
CA ASP A 105 -4.19 10.93 -7.03
C ASP A 105 -2.66 10.98 -7.17
N GLN A 106 -2.13 10.75 -8.37
CA GLN A 106 -0.70 10.76 -8.66
C GLN A 106 0.09 9.72 -7.86
N THR A 107 -0.57 8.62 -7.51
CA THR A 107 0.07 7.46 -6.89
C THR A 107 0.14 6.28 -7.83
N ARG A 108 1.17 5.46 -7.69
CA ARG A 108 1.29 4.14 -8.32
C ARG A 108 2.01 3.17 -7.41
N TYR A 109 1.90 1.88 -7.68
CA TYR A 109 2.61 0.84 -6.96
C TYR A 109 3.66 0.17 -7.83
N ARG A 110 4.81 -0.08 -7.22
CA ARG A 110 5.71 -1.15 -7.63
C ARG A 110 5.53 -2.31 -6.66
N VAL A 111 5.29 -3.50 -7.18
CA VAL A 111 5.08 -4.69 -6.36
C VAL A 111 6.10 -5.74 -6.72
N GLU A 112 6.72 -6.32 -5.70
CA GLU A 112 7.76 -7.35 -5.83
C GLU A 112 7.35 -8.58 -5.03
N GLY A 113 7.49 -9.74 -5.63
CA GLY A 113 7.23 -11.04 -5.04
C GLY A 113 8.47 -11.92 -5.16
N THR A 114 8.91 -12.49 -4.05
CA THR A 114 10.12 -13.33 -3.99
C THR A 114 9.75 -14.68 -3.38
N PRO A 115 10.10 -15.81 -4.03
CA PRO A 115 9.95 -17.13 -3.42
C PRO A 115 10.76 -17.22 -2.11
N ASP A 116 10.22 -17.86 -1.08
CA ASP A 116 10.90 -18.06 0.20
C ASP A 116 10.55 -19.44 0.77
N GLY A 117 11.43 -20.41 0.55
CA GLY A 117 11.20 -21.82 0.91
C GLY A 117 9.94 -22.38 0.23
N PRO A 118 8.99 -22.97 0.99
CA PRO A 118 7.72 -23.44 0.43
C PRO A 118 6.72 -22.30 0.14
N GLY A 119 7.03 -21.09 0.60
CA GLY A 119 6.16 -19.93 0.57
C GLY A 119 6.68 -18.80 -0.30
N CYS A 120 6.22 -17.59 -0.03
CA CYS A 120 6.74 -16.38 -0.65
C CYS A 120 6.61 -15.13 0.22
N ARG A 121 7.35 -14.09 -0.16
CA ARG A 121 7.18 -12.73 0.34
C ARG A 121 6.63 -11.84 -0.78
N VAL A 122 5.72 -10.94 -0.46
CA VAL A 122 5.25 -9.88 -1.37
C VAL A 122 5.39 -8.54 -0.68
N VAL A 123 5.96 -7.55 -1.37
CA VAL A 123 6.19 -6.19 -0.87
C VAL A 123 5.56 -5.19 -1.83
N PHE A 124 4.80 -4.26 -1.28
CA PHE A 124 4.22 -3.15 -2.05
C PHE A 124 5.02 -1.88 -1.76
N THR A 125 5.47 -1.19 -2.80
CA THR A 125 6.12 0.12 -2.70
C THR A 125 5.25 1.16 -3.37
N LEU A 126 4.69 2.06 -2.56
CA LEU A 126 3.95 3.23 -3.01
C LEU A 126 4.92 4.28 -3.54
N LEU A 127 4.66 4.73 -4.76
CA LEU A 127 5.39 5.76 -5.47
C LEU A 127 4.43 6.93 -5.69
N HIS A 128 4.93 8.15 -5.45
CA HIS A 128 4.24 9.39 -5.78
C HIS A 128 4.86 10.01 -7.02
N GLU A 129 4.06 10.72 -7.81
CA GLU A 129 4.58 11.50 -8.93
C GLU A 129 5.43 12.66 -8.41
N ASP A 130 6.55 12.94 -9.07
CA ASP A 130 7.35 14.11 -8.77
C ASP A 130 6.57 15.38 -9.10
N THR A 131 6.48 16.31 -8.14
CA THR A 131 5.73 17.56 -8.31
C THR A 131 6.36 18.54 -9.30
N THR A 132 7.63 18.32 -9.66
CA THR A 132 8.43 19.17 -10.56
C THR A 132 8.68 18.53 -11.92
N GLU A 133 8.69 17.20 -11.99
CA GLU A 133 8.89 16.41 -13.22
C GLU A 133 7.72 15.44 -13.43
N HIS A 134 6.66 15.90 -14.11
CA HIS A 134 5.49 15.08 -14.40
C HIS A 134 5.85 13.78 -15.12
N GLY A 135 5.22 12.68 -14.69
CA GLY A 135 5.46 11.33 -15.19
C GLY A 135 6.65 10.61 -14.52
N HIS A 136 7.43 11.29 -13.68
CA HIS A 136 8.55 10.69 -12.96
C HIS A 136 8.18 10.31 -11.52
N ASP A 137 8.86 9.28 -11.00
CA ASP A 137 8.72 8.92 -9.58
C ASP A 137 9.46 9.93 -8.70
N ALA A 138 8.80 10.42 -7.67
CA ALA A 138 9.45 11.14 -6.59
C ALA A 138 10.54 10.26 -5.95
N ARG A 139 11.59 10.91 -5.43
CA ARG A 139 12.69 10.20 -4.73
C ARG A 139 12.20 9.45 -3.49
N GLU A 140 11.17 9.97 -2.84
CA GLU A 140 10.59 9.33 -1.67
C GLU A 140 9.73 8.13 -2.08
N ARG A 141 10.08 6.97 -1.53
CA ARG A 141 9.33 5.72 -1.71
C ARG A 141 8.83 5.27 -0.35
N LYS A 142 7.54 4.92 -0.26
CA LYS A 142 6.94 4.45 0.98
C LYS A 142 6.46 3.02 0.84
N ARG A 143 6.73 2.16 1.83
CA ARG A 143 6.17 0.80 1.84
C ARG A 143 4.66 0.85 2.04
N GLY A 144 3.92 0.14 1.20
CA GLY A 144 2.47 0.01 1.25
C GLY A 144 2.02 -1.02 2.27
N LEU A 145 2.29 -0.80 3.56
CA LEU A 145 1.97 -1.73 4.65
C LEU A 145 0.49 -2.14 4.67
N GLU A 146 -0.41 -1.19 4.40
CA GLU A 146 -1.85 -1.49 4.32
C GLU A 146 -2.20 -2.43 3.17
N MET A 147 -1.54 -2.28 2.01
CA MET A 147 -1.75 -3.16 0.85
C MET A 147 -1.23 -4.56 1.13
N GLU A 148 -0.08 -4.67 1.80
CA GLU A 148 0.46 -5.96 2.25
C GLU A 148 -0.47 -6.65 3.24
N LEU A 149 -0.98 -5.91 4.22
CA LEU A 149 -1.95 -6.44 5.19
C LEU A 149 -3.27 -6.84 4.51
N GLU A 150 -3.76 -6.06 3.54
CA GLU A 150 -4.97 -6.41 2.79
C GLU A 150 -4.77 -7.66 1.94
N LEU A 151 -3.60 -7.83 1.32
CA LEU A 151 -3.25 -9.07 0.64
C LEU A 151 -3.25 -10.25 1.62
N ALA A 152 -2.66 -10.07 2.82
CA ALA A 152 -2.69 -11.07 3.89
C ALA A 152 -4.14 -11.45 4.25
N ARG A 153 -5.04 -10.48 4.48
CA ARG A 153 -6.45 -10.74 4.78
C ARG A 153 -7.15 -11.61 3.73
N ARG A 154 -6.78 -11.47 2.46
CA ARG A 154 -7.38 -12.23 1.35
C ARG A 154 -6.85 -13.66 1.25
N ILE A 155 -5.57 -13.86 1.53
CA ILE A 155 -4.87 -15.14 1.28
C ILE A 155 -4.81 -16.01 2.52
N ASP A 156 -4.55 -15.38 3.67
CA ASP A 156 -4.35 -15.98 4.98
C ASP A 156 -5.02 -15.09 6.06
N PRO A 157 -6.36 -15.15 6.17
CA PRO A 157 -7.12 -14.31 7.08
C PRO A 157 -6.77 -14.55 8.55
N GLU A 158 -6.32 -15.77 8.91
CA GLU A 158 -5.92 -16.10 10.28
C GLU A 158 -4.61 -15.39 10.64
N ALA A 159 -3.59 -15.45 9.77
CA ALA A 159 -2.34 -14.74 10.00
C ALA A 159 -2.56 -13.21 10.01
N ALA A 160 -3.41 -12.69 9.12
CA ALA A 160 -3.77 -11.28 9.11
C ALA A 160 -4.44 -10.85 10.42
N ALA A 161 -5.40 -11.63 10.93
CA ALA A 161 -6.04 -11.37 12.21
C ALA A 161 -5.04 -11.41 13.37
N GLY A 162 -4.05 -12.31 13.33
CA GLY A 162 -2.96 -12.36 14.31
C GLY A 162 -2.08 -11.10 14.31
N ILE A 163 -1.79 -10.55 13.13
CA ILE A 163 -1.07 -9.27 13.00
C ILE A 163 -1.94 -8.13 13.55
N GLU A 164 -3.22 -8.08 13.20
CA GLU A 164 -4.14 -7.03 13.62
C GLU A 164 -4.42 -7.03 15.12
N ALA A 165 -4.50 -8.20 15.75
CA ALA A 165 -4.77 -8.33 17.16
C ALA A 165 -3.70 -7.67 18.05
N GLY A 166 -2.48 -7.51 17.55
CA GLY A 166 -1.42 -6.82 18.28
C GLY A 166 -1.27 -5.34 17.93
N LEU A 167 -2.15 -4.76 17.12
CA LEU A 167 -2.14 -3.33 16.85
C LEU A 167 -2.40 -2.55 18.16
N PRO A 168 -1.65 -1.46 18.42
CA PRO A 168 -1.90 -0.64 19.59
C PRO A 168 -3.34 -0.11 19.54
N ALA A 169 -4.11 -0.37 20.61
CA ALA A 169 -5.48 0.12 20.71
C ALA A 169 -5.45 1.64 20.59
N MET A 170 -6.16 2.19 19.59
CA MET A 170 -6.39 3.63 19.49
C MET A 170 -7.12 4.06 20.77
N LYS A 171 -6.39 4.59 21.75
CA LYS A 171 -6.98 5.24 22.92
C LYS A 171 -7.74 6.47 22.41
N ARG A 172 -9.06 6.35 22.28
CA ARG A 172 -9.95 7.49 22.10
C ARG A 172 -9.83 8.35 23.37
N GLY A 173 -9.11 9.46 23.26
CA GLY A 173 -9.08 10.51 24.28
C GLY A 173 -10.39 11.29 24.32
#